data_AF-A0A914MZQ2-F1
#
_entry.id   AF-A0A914MZQ2-F1
#
_cell.length_a   1.000
_cell.length_b   1.000
_cell.length_c   1.000
_cell.angle_alpha   90.00
_cell.angle_beta   90.00
_cell.angle_gamma   90.00
#
_symmetry.space_group_name_H-M   'P 1'
#
loop_
_entity.id
_entity.type
_entity.pdbx_description
1 polymer ?
#
loop_
_entity_poly.entity_id
_entity_poly.type
_entity_poly.pdbx_seq_one_letter_code
_entity_poly.pdbx_strand_id
1 'polypeptide(L)'
;MKQKIKRNIKNNWKHLNKWLGFGNIGIITWIASIIFHICDHWITEIFDYCAAFTLILYTFYISICFCFSEYFEEKQNILSIGFISFYFGYLTNIYSKPLFNYSFHMKCCILIGLLTGFIFLFWIFFEYLEGKKRISLLILILTLIISFISASFDAFFDFSPIFWIFDAHSFFHLFSIPIPQLWAEFLCLEAKLDKQKIEK
;
A
#
# COMPACT_ATOMS: atom_id res chain seq x y z
N MET A 1 -0.26 0.75 13.74
CA MET A 1 0.54 -0.20 12.93
C MET A 1 1.96 -0.46 13.46
N LYS A 2 2.95 0.42 13.27
CA LYS A 2 4.39 0.14 13.54
C LYS A 2 4.70 -0.37 14.95
N GLN A 3 4.11 0.24 15.98
CA GLN A 3 4.30 -0.20 17.37
C GLN A 3 3.70 -1.59 17.63
N LYS A 4 2.53 -1.88 17.04
CA LYS A 4 1.86 -3.19 17.14
C LYS A 4 2.70 -4.30 16.49
N ILE A 5 3.28 -4.02 15.32
CA ILE A 5 4.21 -4.92 14.61
C ILE A 5 5.45 -5.20 15.47
N LYS A 6 6.13 -4.14 15.94
CA LYS A 6 7.35 -4.30 16.76
C LYS A 6 7.13 -5.07 18.06
N ARG A 7 5.95 -4.95 18.68
CA ARG A 7 5.64 -5.64 19.94
C ARG A 7 5.30 -7.12 19.74
N ASN A 8 4.68 -7.49 18.62
CA ASN A 8 4.12 -8.82 18.42
C ASN A 8 4.94 -9.73 17.50
N ILE A 9 5.89 -9.17 16.73
CA ILE A 9 6.69 -9.91 15.75
C ILE A 9 8.14 -9.99 16.23
N LYS A 10 8.72 -11.20 16.27
CA LYS A 10 10.15 -11.39 16.59
C LYS A 10 11.03 -10.71 15.53
N ASN A 11 12.17 -10.17 15.94
CA ASN A 11 13.12 -9.48 15.06
C ASN A 11 13.62 -10.31 13.86
N ASN A 12 13.56 -11.64 13.96
CA ASN A 12 14.10 -12.55 12.94
C ASN A 12 13.06 -12.95 11.85
N TRP A 13 11.84 -12.41 11.88
CA TRP A 13 10.86 -12.72 10.83
C TRP A 13 11.29 -12.09 9.50
N LYS A 14 11.44 -12.91 8.45
CA LYS A 14 12.06 -12.52 7.16
C LYS A 14 11.37 -11.34 6.46
N HIS A 15 10.10 -11.07 6.78
CA HIS A 15 9.35 -9.96 6.20
C HIS A 15 9.36 -8.67 7.04
N LEU A 16 9.83 -8.71 8.30
CA LEU A 16 9.66 -7.62 9.27
C LEU A 16 10.15 -6.26 8.76
N ASN A 17 11.37 -6.21 8.23
CA ASN A 17 11.98 -4.94 7.80
C ASN A 17 11.21 -4.27 6.66
N LYS A 18 10.69 -5.07 5.71
CA LYS A 18 9.86 -4.56 4.60
C LYS A 18 8.56 -3.95 5.13
N TRP A 19 7.90 -4.61 6.07
CA TRP A 19 6.67 -4.09 6.66
C TRP A 19 6.90 -2.88 7.60
N LEU A 20 8.04 -2.79 8.26
CA LEU A 20 8.45 -1.57 8.98
C LEU A 20 8.70 -0.41 8.01
N GLY A 21 9.30 -0.69 6.85
CA GLY A 21 9.46 0.26 5.74
C GLY A 21 8.12 0.79 5.26
N PHE A 22 7.16 -0.10 4.96
CA PHE A 22 5.78 0.25 4.61
C PHE A 22 5.16 1.20 5.63
N GLY A 23 5.33 0.92 6.92
CA GLY A 23 4.82 1.79 7.97
C GLY A 23 5.50 3.15 8.09
N ASN A 24 6.78 3.26 7.77
CA ASN A 24 7.46 4.56 7.73
C ASN A 24 6.97 5.38 6.54
N ILE A 25 6.88 4.76 5.36
CA ILE A 25 6.38 5.40 4.14
C ILE A 25 4.94 5.88 4.38
N GLY A 26 4.08 5.05 4.96
CA GLY A 26 2.71 5.45 5.29
C GLY A 26 2.63 6.65 6.22
N ILE A 27 3.49 6.74 7.25
CA ILE A 27 3.54 7.93 8.12
C ILE A 27 3.94 9.18 7.31
N ILE A 28 4.93 9.06 6.43
CA ILE A 28 5.36 10.16 5.55
C ILE A 28 4.22 10.60 4.64
N THR A 29 3.50 9.65 4.01
CA THR A 29 2.35 9.92 3.14
C THR A 29 1.25 10.68 3.87
N TRP A 30 0.86 10.25 5.08
CA TRP A 30 -0.17 10.95 5.86
C TRP A 30 0.28 12.36 6.26
N ILE A 31 1.55 12.54 6.64
CA ILE A 31 2.09 13.87 6.96
C ILE A 31 2.11 14.77 5.72
N ALA A 32 2.53 14.24 4.57
CA ALA A 32 2.54 14.96 3.30
C ALA A 32 1.14 15.47 2.94
N SER A 33 0.13 14.60 3.06
CA SER A 33 -1.26 14.95 2.78
C SER A 33 -1.82 15.99 3.75
N ILE A 34 -1.53 15.88 5.05
CA ILE A 34 -1.91 16.91 6.04
C ILE A 34 -1.30 18.27 5.69
N ILE A 35 -0.01 18.30 5.34
CA ILE A 35 0.67 19.55 4.98
C ILE A 35 0.05 20.16 3.72
N PHE A 36 -0.24 19.34 2.71
CA PHE A 36 -0.89 19.81 1.49
C PHE A 36 -2.27 20.42 1.78
N HIS A 37 -3.14 19.72 2.53
CA HIS A 37 -4.48 20.20 2.86
C HIS A 37 -4.51 21.44 3.78
N ILE A 38 -3.42 21.74 4.48
CA ILE A 38 -3.28 22.97 5.26
C ILE A 38 -2.72 24.13 4.43
N CYS A 39 -1.76 23.85 3.55
CA CYS A 39 -0.99 24.87 2.85
C CYS A 39 -1.52 25.22 1.45
N ASP A 40 -2.17 24.27 0.79
CA ASP A 40 -2.69 24.35 -0.59
C ASP A 40 -1.71 25.02 -1.58
N HIS A 41 -0.49 24.47 -1.65
CA HIS A 41 0.59 25.00 -2.48
C HIS A 41 1.13 23.94 -3.44
N TRP A 42 1.49 24.34 -4.66
CA TRP A 42 1.93 23.43 -5.73
C TRP A 42 3.09 22.50 -5.32
N ILE A 43 4.04 22.98 -4.50
CA ILE A 43 5.13 22.14 -3.96
C ILE A 43 4.58 21.05 -3.02
N THR A 44 3.65 21.41 -2.14
CA THR A 44 3.06 20.48 -1.18
C THR A 44 2.12 19.49 -1.86
N GLU A 45 1.43 19.92 -2.92
CA GLU A 45 0.61 19.06 -3.79
C GLU A 45 1.48 17.97 -4.46
N ILE A 46 2.59 18.39 -5.07
CA ILE A 46 3.54 17.47 -5.69
C ILE A 46 4.10 16.47 -4.67
N PHE A 47 4.46 16.95 -3.48
CA PHE A 47 4.99 16.10 -2.42
C PHE A 47 3.96 15.07 -1.94
N ASP A 48 2.69 15.46 -1.79
CA ASP A 48 1.60 14.54 -1.44
C ASP A 48 1.43 13.45 -2.49
N TYR A 49 1.29 13.82 -3.76
CA TYR A 49 1.16 12.84 -4.85
C TYR A 49 2.36 11.90 -4.98
N CYS A 50 3.58 12.42 -4.82
CA CYS A 50 4.78 11.59 -4.82
C CYS A 50 4.78 10.61 -3.64
N ALA A 51 4.41 11.07 -2.43
CA ALA A 51 4.35 10.23 -1.24
C ALA A 51 3.24 9.17 -1.32
N ALA A 52 2.08 9.51 -1.88
CA ALA A 52 0.99 8.58 -2.15
C ALA A 52 1.40 7.51 -3.16
N PHE A 53 2.03 7.91 -4.27
CA PHE A 53 2.50 6.96 -5.26
C PHE A 53 3.61 6.06 -4.71
N THR A 54 4.55 6.59 -3.92
CA THR A 54 5.57 5.78 -3.24
C THR A 54 4.94 4.73 -2.34
N LEU A 55 3.89 5.07 -1.60
CA LEU A 55 3.18 4.09 -0.77
C LEU A 55 2.53 2.98 -1.60
N ILE A 56 1.83 3.32 -2.68
CA ILE A 56 1.19 2.36 -3.59
C ILE A 56 2.24 1.45 -4.24
N LEU A 57 3.30 2.04 -4.80
CA LEU A 57 4.38 1.32 -5.44
C LEU A 57 5.15 0.41 -4.46
N TYR A 58 5.38 0.88 -3.24
CA TYR A 58 6.00 0.05 -2.20
C TYR A 58 5.06 -1.10 -1.77
N THR A 59 3.75 -0.88 -1.74
CA THR A 59 2.75 -1.93 -1.45
C THR A 59 2.77 -3.02 -2.52
N PHE A 60 2.96 -2.62 -3.79
CA PHE A 60 3.15 -3.57 -4.88
C PHE A 60 4.46 -4.36 -4.76
N TYR A 61 5.55 -3.70 -4.38
CA TYR A 61 6.84 -4.36 -4.12
C TYR A 61 6.72 -5.42 -3.02
N ILE A 62 6.09 -5.07 -1.89
CA ILE A 62 5.94 -5.99 -0.76
C ILE A 62 4.96 -7.12 -1.09
N SER A 63 3.92 -6.90 -1.91
CA SER A 63 3.01 -7.97 -2.29
C SER A 63 3.72 -9.07 -3.08
N ILE A 64 4.63 -8.69 -4.00
CA ILE A 64 5.49 -9.64 -4.72
C ILE A 64 6.41 -10.37 -3.75
N CYS A 65 7.16 -9.61 -2.92
CA CYS A 65 8.11 -10.17 -1.97
C CYS A 65 7.47 -11.09 -0.92
N PHE A 66 6.22 -10.84 -0.56
CA PHE A 66 5.49 -11.60 0.45
C PHE A 66 4.85 -12.85 -0.17
N CYS A 67 4.06 -12.70 -1.23
CA CYS A 67 3.30 -13.80 -1.82
C CYS A 67 4.18 -14.80 -2.56
N PHE A 68 5.31 -14.35 -3.13
CA PHE A 68 6.25 -15.18 -3.90
C PHE A 68 7.61 -15.23 -3.21
N SER A 69 7.61 -15.35 -1.88
CA SER A 69 8.83 -15.19 -1.06
C SER A 69 9.96 -16.12 -1.49
N GLU A 70 9.67 -17.39 -1.79
CA GLU A 70 10.65 -18.39 -2.21
C GLU A 70 11.34 -18.04 -3.52
N TYR A 71 10.60 -17.48 -4.49
CA TYR A 71 11.15 -17.13 -5.80
C TYR A 71 12.00 -15.85 -5.77
N PHE A 72 11.59 -14.86 -4.96
CA PHE A 72 12.22 -13.55 -4.92
C PHE A 72 13.26 -13.39 -3.82
N GLU A 73 13.48 -14.39 -2.95
CA GLU A 73 14.40 -14.28 -1.81
C GLU A 73 15.81 -13.84 -2.23
N GLU A 74 16.37 -14.45 -3.27
CA GLU A 74 17.69 -14.13 -3.83
C GLU A 74 17.65 -12.97 -4.84
N LYS A 75 16.48 -12.65 -5.38
CA LYS A 75 16.29 -11.66 -6.46
C LYS A 75 15.82 -10.30 -5.96
N GLN A 76 15.76 -10.08 -4.64
CA GLN A 76 15.22 -8.85 -4.06
C GLN A 76 15.97 -7.60 -4.52
N ASN A 77 17.29 -7.68 -4.71
CA ASN A 77 18.09 -6.53 -5.15
C ASN A 77 17.72 -6.11 -6.56
N ILE A 78 17.59 -7.07 -7.48
CA ILE A 78 17.19 -6.83 -8.87
C ILE A 78 15.77 -6.24 -8.91
N LEU A 79 14.85 -6.83 -8.13
CA LEU A 79 13.48 -6.32 -8.02
C LEU A 79 13.47 -4.88 -7.50
N SER A 80 14.24 -4.58 -6.45
CA SER A 80 14.33 -3.24 -5.87
C SER A 80 14.87 -2.22 -6.88
N ILE A 81 15.92 -2.58 -7.64
CA ILE A 81 16.45 -1.72 -8.71
C ILE A 81 15.39 -1.45 -9.78
N GLY A 82 14.62 -2.46 -10.17
CA GLY A 82 13.51 -2.31 -11.13
C GLY A 82 12.46 -1.32 -10.64
N PHE A 83 12.04 -1.42 -9.38
CA PHE A 83 11.06 -0.51 -8.77
C PHE A 83 11.58 0.92 -8.63
N ILE A 84 12.85 1.08 -8.25
CA ILE A 84 13.50 2.40 -8.18
C ILE A 84 13.58 3.02 -9.59
N SER A 85 13.98 2.24 -10.58
CA SER A 85 14.06 2.68 -11.98
C SER A 85 12.69 3.10 -12.52
N PHE A 86 11.64 2.31 -12.20
CA PHE A 86 10.27 2.64 -12.54
C PHE A 86 9.80 3.93 -11.86
N TYR A 87 10.14 4.14 -10.59
CA TYR A 87 9.81 5.37 -9.88
C TYR A 87 10.46 6.60 -10.53
N PHE A 88 11.74 6.52 -10.92
CA PHE A 88 12.38 7.61 -11.67
C PHE A 88 11.72 7.87 -13.03
N GLY A 89 11.36 6.81 -13.77
CA GLY A 89 10.59 6.95 -15.01
C GLY A 89 9.20 7.56 -14.79
N TYR A 90 8.56 7.27 -13.65
CA TYR A 90 7.33 7.94 -13.25
C TYR A 90 7.56 9.43 -12.99
N LEU A 91 8.61 9.80 -12.24
CA LEU A 91 8.95 11.20 -11.95
C LEU A 91 9.17 12.00 -13.23
N THR A 92 9.95 11.48 -14.18
CA THR A 92 10.20 12.20 -15.45
C THR A 92 8.91 12.48 -16.22
N ASN A 93 7.92 11.58 -16.16
CA ASN A 93 6.64 11.77 -16.83
C ASN A 93 5.73 12.78 -16.11
N ILE A 94 5.65 12.77 -14.78
CA ILE A 94 4.79 13.73 -14.05
C ILE A 94 5.29 15.18 -14.14
N TYR A 95 6.60 15.38 -14.28
CA TYR A 95 7.25 16.70 -14.39
C TYR A 95 7.51 17.17 -15.83
N SER A 96 7.13 16.39 -16.84
CA SER A 96 7.43 16.68 -18.25
C SER A 96 6.62 17.84 -18.87
N LYS A 97 5.63 18.37 -18.16
CA LYS A 97 4.77 19.47 -18.62
C LYS A 97 4.86 20.64 -17.63
N PRO A 98 4.61 21.89 -18.07
CA PRO A 98 4.55 23.05 -17.17
C PRO A 98 3.48 22.92 -16.08
N LEU A 99 2.58 21.93 -16.19
CA LEU A 99 1.57 21.57 -15.22
C LEU A 99 1.76 20.10 -14.83
N PHE A 100 1.66 19.79 -13.54
CA PHE A 100 1.70 18.43 -13.00
C PHE A 100 0.70 17.52 -13.74
N ASN A 101 1.17 16.38 -14.25
CA ASN A 101 0.32 15.48 -15.04
C ASN A 101 -0.53 14.56 -14.15
N TYR A 102 -1.58 15.11 -13.56
CA TYR A 102 -2.51 14.40 -12.68
C TYR A 102 -3.13 13.16 -13.32
N SER A 103 -3.58 13.25 -14.58
CA SER A 103 -4.18 12.11 -15.28
C SER A 103 -3.21 10.94 -15.43
N PHE A 104 -1.91 11.20 -15.62
CA PHE A 104 -0.90 10.15 -15.65
C PHE A 104 -0.67 9.55 -14.26
N HIS A 105 -0.57 10.39 -13.22
CA HIS A 105 -0.47 9.92 -11.83
C HIS A 105 -1.62 8.98 -11.46
N MET A 106 -2.87 9.37 -11.72
CA MET A 106 -4.04 8.54 -11.41
C MET A 106 -4.02 7.21 -12.16
N LYS A 107 -3.66 7.19 -13.46
CA LYS A 107 -3.51 5.95 -14.22
C LYS A 107 -2.48 5.00 -13.60
N CYS A 108 -1.34 5.53 -13.16
CA CYS A 108 -0.31 4.75 -12.49
C CYS A 108 -0.80 4.20 -11.15
N CYS A 109 -1.45 5.02 -10.32
CA CYS A 109 -2.01 4.60 -9.03
C CYS A 109 -3.04 3.47 -9.20
N ILE A 110 -3.99 3.62 -10.13
CA ILE A 110 -5.02 2.62 -10.41
C ILE A 110 -4.39 1.32 -10.91
N LEU A 111 -3.50 1.39 -11.91
CA LEU A 111 -2.88 0.20 -12.49
C LEU A 111 -2.09 -0.59 -11.44
N ILE A 112 -1.21 0.07 -10.69
CA ILE A 112 -0.37 -0.57 -9.67
C ILE A 112 -1.23 -1.07 -8.51
N GLY A 113 -2.26 -0.32 -8.10
CA GLY A 113 -3.22 -0.75 -7.09
C GLY A 113 -3.96 -2.02 -7.47
N LEU A 114 -4.47 -2.11 -8.71
CA LEU A 114 -5.13 -3.30 -9.23
C LEU A 114 -4.19 -4.50 -9.30
N LEU A 115 -2.97 -4.33 -9.82
CA LEU A 115 -1.96 -5.39 -9.85
C LEU A 115 -1.63 -5.92 -8.45
N THR A 116 -1.50 -5.01 -7.47
CA THR A 116 -1.30 -5.37 -6.05
C THR A 116 -2.47 -6.20 -5.52
N GLY A 117 -3.71 -5.77 -5.80
CA GLY A 117 -4.92 -6.50 -5.43
C GLY A 117 -4.97 -7.89 -6.04
N PHE A 118 -4.68 -8.02 -7.33
CA PHE A 118 -4.64 -9.31 -8.03
C PHE A 118 -3.60 -10.26 -7.44
N ILE A 119 -2.41 -9.79 -7.10
CA ILE A 119 -1.38 -10.63 -6.46
C ILE A 119 -1.89 -11.20 -5.14
N PHE A 120 -2.48 -10.38 -4.28
CA PHE A 120 -2.99 -10.86 -2.99
C PHE A 120 -4.20 -11.78 -3.16
N LEU A 121 -5.12 -11.49 -4.08
CA LEU A 121 -6.26 -12.37 -4.37
C LEU A 121 -5.80 -13.71 -4.91
N PHE A 122 -4.82 -13.72 -5.80
CA PHE A 122 -4.19 -14.95 -6.31
C PHE A 122 -3.55 -15.74 -5.17
N TRP A 123 -2.78 -15.08 -4.31
CA TRP A 123 -2.17 -15.72 -3.14
C TRP A 123 -3.23 -16.32 -2.18
N ILE A 124 -4.30 -15.57 -1.86
CA ILE A 124 -5.43 -16.06 -1.06
C ILE A 124 -6.05 -17.31 -1.70
N PHE A 125 -6.23 -17.29 -3.02
CA PHE A 125 -6.82 -18.41 -3.76
C PHE A 125 -5.98 -19.68 -3.63
N PHE A 126 -4.66 -19.60 -3.80
CA PHE A 126 -3.77 -20.76 -3.63
C PHE A 126 -3.73 -21.26 -2.19
N GLU A 127 -3.65 -20.36 -1.22
CA GLU A 127 -3.70 -20.74 0.20
C GLU A 127 -5.03 -21.46 0.55
N TYR A 128 -6.14 -21.03 -0.06
CA TYR A 128 -7.44 -21.70 0.07
C TYR A 128 -7.44 -23.10 -0.58
N LEU A 129 -6.88 -23.24 -1.79
CA LEU A 129 -6.76 -24.55 -2.47
C LEU A 129 -5.92 -25.56 -1.69
N GLU A 130 -4.90 -25.08 -0.98
CA GLU A 130 -4.09 -25.91 -0.06
C GLU A 130 -4.80 -26.24 1.27
N GLY A 131 -6.07 -25.83 1.42
CA GLY A 131 -6.88 -26.11 2.60
C GLY A 131 -6.53 -25.25 3.82
N LYS A 132 -5.70 -24.21 3.66
CA LYS A 132 -5.27 -23.34 4.78
C LYS A 132 -6.38 -22.34 5.12
N LYS A 133 -7.17 -22.66 6.14
CA LYS A 133 -8.19 -21.75 6.68
C LYS A 133 -7.63 -21.00 7.88
N ARG A 134 -7.45 -19.69 7.76
CA ARG A 134 -6.95 -18.83 8.85
C ARG A 134 -7.55 -17.44 8.83
N ILE A 135 -7.68 -16.84 10.02
CA ILE A 135 -8.28 -15.52 10.23
C ILE A 135 -7.53 -14.43 9.45
N SER A 136 -6.22 -14.55 9.28
CA SER A 136 -5.43 -13.58 8.53
C SER A 136 -5.88 -13.44 7.07
N LEU A 137 -6.34 -14.51 6.41
CA LEU A 137 -6.87 -14.40 5.05
C LEU A 137 -8.15 -13.55 5.01
N LEU A 138 -9.02 -13.67 6.02
CA LEU A 138 -10.22 -12.83 6.14
C LEU A 138 -9.84 -11.36 6.38
N ILE A 139 -8.86 -11.10 7.25
CA ILE A 139 -8.36 -9.74 7.48
C ILE A 139 -7.75 -9.15 6.20
N LEU A 140 -7.02 -9.95 5.42
CA LEU A 140 -6.46 -9.51 4.14
C LEU A 140 -7.57 -9.18 3.14
N ILE A 141 -8.60 -10.03 3.00
CA ILE A 141 -9.77 -9.75 2.15
C ILE A 141 -10.44 -8.43 2.56
N LEU A 142 -10.70 -8.23 3.86
CA LEU A 142 -11.27 -6.98 4.36
C LEU A 142 -10.38 -5.77 4.06
N THR A 143 -9.05 -5.94 4.20
CA THR A 143 -8.08 -4.89 3.85
C THR A 143 -8.18 -4.51 2.38
N LEU A 144 -8.25 -5.49 1.47
CA LEU A 144 -8.36 -5.25 0.04
C LEU A 144 -9.68 -4.58 -0.34
N ILE A 145 -10.81 -5.02 0.26
CA ILE A 145 -12.13 -4.41 0.02
C ILE A 145 -12.14 -2.95 0.45
N ILE A 146 -11.68 -2.65 1.66
CA ILE A 146 -11.67 -1.28 2.18
C ILE A 146 -10.71 -0.40 1.38
N SER A 147 -9.56 -0.95 0.96
CA SER A 147 -8.61 -0.24 0.08
C SER A 147 -9.23 0.08 -1.28
N PHE A 148 -9.98 -0.85 -1.86
CA PHE A 148 -10.68 -0.64 -3.13
C PHE A 148 -11.79 0.40 -2.99
N ILE A 149 -12.58 0.35 -1.90
CA ILE A 149 -13.62 1.36 -1.61
C ILE A 149 -12.99 2.76 -1.49
N SER A 150 -11.93 2.89 -0.68
CA SER A 150 -11.17 4.15 -0.54
C SER A 150 -10.73 4.68 -1.89
N ALA A 151 -9.98 3.88 -2.67
CA ALA A 151 -9.47 4.29 -3.98
C ALA A 151 -10.58 4.62 -5.00
N SER A 152 -11.76 4.01 -4.87
CA SER A 152 -12.87 4.24 -5.82
C SER A 152 -13.41 5.66 -5.76
N PHE A 153 -13.31 6.34 -4.60
CA PHE A 153 -13.74 7.72 -4.48
C PHE A 153 -12.95 8.65 -5.40
N ASP A 154 -11.61 8.58 -5.35
CA ASP A 154 -10.76 9.39 -6.23
C ASP A 154 -10.72 8.88 -7.67
N ALA A 155 -10.85 7.57 -7.89
CA ALA A 155 -10.68 6.98 -9.21
C ALA A 155 -11.94 7.01 -10.09
N PHE A 156 -13.13 6.89 -9.51
CA PHE A 156 -14.36 6.65 -10.26
C PHE A 156 -15.52 7.57 -9.88
N PHE A 157 -15.62 7.97 -8.61
CA PHE A 157 -16.75 8.78 -8.17
C PHE A 157 -16.53 10.28 -8.41
N ASP A 158 -15.34 10.81 -8.04
CA ASP A 158 -14.87 12.17 -8.37
C ASP A 158 -15.96 13.26 -8.34
N PHE A 159 -16.80 13.23 -7.30
CA PHE A 159 -17.93 14.14 -7.16
C PHE A 159 -17.54 15.44 -6.47
N SER A 160 -18.19 16.53 -6.87
CA SER A 160 -17.99 17.86 -6.27
C SER A 160 -18.45 17.93 -4.81
N PRO A 161 -17.88 18.84 -3.99
CA PRO A 161 -18.22 18.94 -2.57
C PRO A 161 -19.72 19.01 -2.27
N ILE A 162 -20.21 18.06 -1.49
CA ILE A 162 -21.56 18.03 -0.94
C ILE A 162 -21.61 19.00 0.24
N PHE A 163 -22.54 19.97 0.16
CA PHE A 163 -22.69 21.06 1.14
C PHE A 163 -21.43 21.89 1.38
N TRP A 164 -20.44 21.86 0.48
CA TRP A 164 -19.12 22.47 0.68
C TRP A 164 -18.33 21.90 1.86
N ILE A 165 -18.66 20.67 2.30
CA ILE A 165 -18.02 20.00 3.44
C ILE A 165 -17.29 18.73 2.99
N PHE A 166 -17.97 17.85 2.25
CA PHE A 166 -17.43 16.53 1.89
C PHE A 166 -17.40 16.35 0.38
N ASP A 167 -16.23 16.11 -0.18
CA ASP A 167 -16.03 15.71 -1.57
C ASP A 167 -15.56 14.24 -1.66
N ALA A 168 -15.39 13.73 -2.87
CA ALA A 168 -14.88 12.39 -3.07
C ALA A 168 -13.53 12.16 -2.36
N HIS A 169 -12.63 13.13 -2.42
CA HIS A 169 -11.30 13.01 -1.81
C HIS A 169 -11.33 12.88 -0.29
N SER A 170 -12.23 13.59 0.38
CA SER A 170 -12.44 13.43 1.83
C SER A 170 -12.91 12.02 2.20
N PHE A 171 -13.72 11.38 1.34
CA PHE A 171 -14.12 9.99 1.53
C PHE A 171 -12.99 9.01 1.23
N PHE A 172 -12.14 9.28 0.24
CA PHE A 172 -10.90 8.51 0.03
C PHE A 172 -10.08 8.45 1.33
N HIS A 173 -9.87 9.60 1.99
CA HIS A 173 -9.17 9.67 3.28
C HIS A 173 -9.93 8.95 4.40
N LEU A 174 -11.24 9.16 4.53
CA LEU A 174 -12.05 8.51 5.56
C LEU A 174 -11.90 6.98 5.53
N PHE A 175 -12.01 6.38 4.34
CA PHE A 175 -11.89 4.93 4.18
C PHE A 175 -10.44 4.43 4.25
N SER A 176 -9.44 5.30 4.10
CA SER A 176 -8.03 4.91 4.24
C SER A 176 -7.55 4.81 5.69
N ILE A 177 -8.24 5.47 6.64
CA ILE A 177 -7.93 5.44 8.10
C ILE A 177 -7.76 4.02 8.68
N PRO A 178 -8.70 3.05 8.49
CA PRO A 178 -8.58 1.72 9.08
C PRO A 178 -7.51 0.84 8.42
N ILE A 179 -7.10 1.13 7.18
CA ILE A 179 -6.24 0.26 6.36
C ILE A 179 -4.90 -0.10 7.06
N PRO A 180 -4.14 0.84 7.66
CA PRO A 180 -2.89 0.51 8.35
C PRO A 180 -3.08 -0.42 9.55
N GLN A 181 -4.24 -0.37 10.22
CA GLN A 181 -4.51 -1.26 11.36
C GLN A 181 -4.86 -2.68 10.90
N LEU A 182 -5.59 -2.81 9.80
CA LEU A 182 -5.90 -4.10 9.19
C LEU A 182 -4.64 -4.79 8.67
N TRP A 183 -3.75 -4.05 7.98
CA TRP A 183 -2.42 -4.54 7.63
C TRP A 183 -1.65 -5.00 8.87
N ALA A 184 -1.62 -4.19 9.95
CA ALA A 184 -0.93 -4.56 11.17
C ALA A 184 -1.44 -5.88 11.77
N GLU A 185 -2.76 -6.09 11.77
CA GLU A 185 -3.39 -7.31 12.29
C GLU A 185 -3.05 -8.52 11.42
N PHE A 186 -3.21 -8.40 10.10
CA PHE A 186 -2.82 -9.43 9.13
C PHE A 186 -1.39 -9.92 9.39
N LEU A 187 -0.45 -8.98 9.52
CA LEU A 187 0.97 -9.29 9.71
C LEU A 187 1.28 -9.95 11.06
N CYS A 188 0.61 -9.51 12.12
CA CYS A 188 0.78 -10.13 13.43
C CYS A 188 0.29 -11.58 13.42
N LEU A 189 -0.78 -11.88 12.68
CA LEU A 189 -1.30 -13.23 12.53
C LEU A 189 -0.37 -14.10 11.68
N GLU A 190 0.10 -13.62 10.53
CA GLU A 190 1.04 -14.38 9.67
C GLU A 190 2.36 -14.68 10.39
N ALA A 191 2.95 -13.71 11.08
CA ALA A 191 4.19 -13.93 11.82
C ALA A 191 4.05 -14.94 12.96
N LYS A 192 2.89 -15.00 13.62
CA LYS A 192 2.60 -16.02 14.64
C LYS A 192 2.52 -17.42 14.03
N LEU A 193 1.94 -17.55 12.84
CA LEU A 193 1.81 -18.83 12.14
C LEU A 193 3.16 -19.36 11.64
N ASP A 194 4.01 -18.50 11.11
CA ASP A 194 5.36 -18.91 10.68
C ASP A 194 6.20 -19.39 11.88
N LYS A 195 6.08 -18.72 13.03
CA LYS A 195 6.74 -19.16 14.27
C LYS A 195 6.30 -20.59 14.66
N GLN A 196 5.01 -20.89 14.59
CA GLN A 196 4.48 -22.22 14.94
C GLN A 196 4.95 -23.33 13.99
N LYS A 197 5.35 -23.01 12.75
CA LYS A 197 5.92 -23.98 11.81
C LYS A 197 7.38 -24.33 12.13
N ILE A 198 8.14 -23.38 12.70
CA ILE A 198 9.56 -23.56 13.04
C ILE A 198 9.72 -24.32 14.37
N GLU A 199 8.76 -24.17 15.28
CA GLU A 199 8.78 -24.80 16.61
C GLU A 199 8.21 -26.23 16.64
N LYS A 200 7.72 -26.75 15.50
CA LYS A 200 7.25 -28.14 15.32
C LYS A 200 8.29 -28.95 14.57
#